data_AF-A0A3N5WVD2-F1
#
_entry.id   AF-A0A3N5WVD2-F1
#
_cell.length_a   1.000
_cell.length_b   1.000
_cell.length_c   1.000
_cell.angle_alpha   90.00
_cell.angle_beta   90.00
_cell.angle_gamma   90.00
#
_symmetry.space_group_name_H-M   'P 1'
#
loop_
_entity.id
_entity.type
_entity.pdbx_description
1 polymer ?
#
loop_
_entity_poly.entity_id
_entity_poly.type
_entity_poly.pdbx_seq_one_letter_code
_entity_poly.pdbx_strand_id
1 'polypeptide(L)'
;MILLKLRYWYEQKLEYLPRLVIIAGALFASVMMGMVAFRLDDKAILLPLLPIAAAGILLLLQSPQLGIAAMILSSFLVPFSLGTGTQTRISITLLILVLIFGLWLLDLIVRKEKFVYFPQLLPLIFLFVVAVLAFISGNTPWFSFSQHAPLTSQIGGLSVFILSIACFLVISQRIWKILWLQIITWTFMFAAGILLVDQLVAAVRHTGMFLQIRGAGGSMFWTWVV
;
A
#
# COMPACT_ATOMS: atom_id res chain seq x y z
N MET A 1 10.97 14.31 42.12
CA MET A 1 12.16 14.21 41.25
C MET A 1 12.40 12.80 40.68
N ILE A 2 12.18 11.73 41.44
CA ILE A 2 12.40 10.32 41.00
C ILE A 2 11.46 9.88 39.86
N LEU A 3 10.18 10.29 39.89
CA LEU A 3 9.18 9.92 38.87
C LEU A 3 9.44 10.54 37.49
N LEU A 4 10.03 11.75 37.44
CA LEU A 4 10.43 12.39 36.19
C LEU A 4 11.64 11.69 35.55
N LYS A 5 12.56 11.18 36.37
CA LYS A 5 13.74 10.43 35.90
C LYS A 5 13.37 9.05 35.36
N LEU A 6 12.38 8.39 35.98
CA LEU A 6 11.81 7.12 35.50
C LEU A 6 11.06 7.27 34.18
N ARG A 7 10.29 8.35 34.00
CA ARG A 7 9.59 8.63 32.75
C ARG A 7 10.56 8.93 31.60
N TYR A 8 11.59 9.72 31.86
CA TYR A 8 12.63 10.02 30.87
C TYR A 8 13.42 8.76 30.47
N TRP A 9 13.74 7.89 31.43
CA TRP A 9 14.40 6.61 31.15
C TRP A 9 13.54 5.64 30.34
N TYR A 10 12.22 5.64 30.56
CA TYR A 10 11.26 4.81 29.82
C TYR A 10 11.07 5.30 28.37
N GLU A 11 10.95 6.62 28.17
CA GLU A 11 10.84 7.22 26.84
C GLU A 11 12.14 7.05 26.03
N GLN A 12 13.31 7.07 26.67
CA GLN A 12 14.59 6.82 26.01
C GLN A 12 14.81 5.34 25.64
N LYS A 13 14.30 4.38 26.44
CA LYS A 13 14.39 2.95 26.13
C LYS A 13 13.45 2.51 25.02
N LEU A 14 12.30 3.16 24.90
CA LEU A 14 11.33 2.97 23.82
C LEU A 14 11.87 3.36 22.44
N GLU A 15 12.94 4.15 22.38
CA GLU A 15 13.59 4.58 21.14
C GLU A 15 14.50 3.50 20.52
N TYR A 16 15.07 2.60 21.34
CA TYR A 16 15.97 1.52 20.89
C TYR A 16 15.28 0.18 20.66
N LEU A 17 14.16 -0.06 21.34
CA LEU A 17 13.31 -1.23 21.16
C LEU A 17 12.89 -1.47 19.69
N PRO A 18 12.42 -0.46 18.92
CA PRO A 18 12.07 -0.67 17.52
C PRO A 18 13.26 -1.08 16.64
N ARG A 19 14.47 -0.56 16.92
CA ARG A 19 15.70 -0.96 16.21
C ARG A 19 16.09 -2.40 16.52
N LEU A 20 16.03 -2.82 17.78
CA LEU A 20 16.34 -4.20 18.17
C LEU A 20 15.34 -5.20 17.61
N VAL A 21 14.07 -4.85 17.56
CA VAL A 21 13.01 -5.70 16.96
C VAL A 21 13.21 -5.82 15.45
N ILE A 22 13.63 -4.76 14.75
CA ILE A 22 13.97 -4.85 13.32
C ILE A 22 15.19 -5.73 13.09
N ILE A 23 16.28 -5.54 13.85
CA ILE A 23 17.51 -6.32 13.69
C ILE A 23 17.22 -7.80 13.97
N ALA A 24 16.49 -8.09 15.05
CA ALA A 24 16.06 -9.46 15.38
C ALA A 24 15.13 -10.04 14.31
N GLY A 25 14.16 -9.28 13.82
CA GLY A 25 13.25 -9.70 12.76
C GLY A 25 13.95 -9.96 11.43
N ALA A 26 14.90 -9.12 11.03
CA ALA A 26 15.69 -9.27 9.81
C ALA A 26 16.65 -10.47 9.90
N LEU A 27 17.33 -10.65 11.03
CA LEU A 27 18.19 -11.82 11.27
C LEU A 27 17.37 -13.11 11.25
N PHE A 28 16.23 -13.12 11.94
CA PHE A 28 15.32 -14.26 11.97
C PHE A 28 14.75 -14.59 10.57
N ALA A 29 14.35 -13.57 9.80
CA ALA A 29 13.92 -13.74 8.42
C ALA A 29 15.03 -14.31 7.52
N SER A 30 16.28 -13.85 7.66
CA SER A 30 17.42 -14.36 6.88
C SER A 30 17.74 -15.82 7.19
N VAL A 31 17.67 -16.20 8.46
CA VAL A 31 17.92 -17.56 8.96
C VAL A 31 16.80 -18.51 8.50
N MET A 32 15.55 -18.04 8.49
CA MET A 32 14.41 -18.80 7.96
C MET A 32 14.45 -18.94 6.44
N MET A 33 14.85 -17.89 5.70
CA MET A 33 15.05 -17.99 4.24
C MET A 33 16.13 -19.02 3.89
N GLY A 34 17.25 -19.06 4.61
CA GLY A 34 18.32 -20.03 4.38
C GLY A 34 17.88 -21.48 4.66
N MET A 35 17.04 -21.69 5.67
CA MET A 35 16.53 -23.04 6.01
C MET A 35 15.42 -23.52 5.08
N VAL A 36 14.55 -22.61 4.59
CA VAL A 36 13.43 -22.96 3.69
C VAL A 36 13.90 -23.14 2.24
N ALA A 37 14.89 -22.37 1.78
CA ALA A 37 15.48 -22.55 0.45
C ALA A 37 16.12 -23.94 0.24
N PHE A 38 16.48 -24.63 1.33
CA PHE A 38 17.11 -25.95 1.29
C PHE A 38 16.12 -27.12 1.28
N ARG A 39 14.82 -26.88 1.55
CA ARG A 39 13.81 -27.93 1.69
C ARG A 39 12.42 -27.48 1.22
N LEU A 40 12.04 -27.99 0.04
CA LEU A 40 10.70 -28.52 -0.29
C LEU A 40 9.59 -27.57 -0.79
N ASP A 41 8.75 -28.18 -1.63
CA ASP A 41 7.28 -28.04 -1.84
C ASP A 41 6.60 -26.66 -1.81
N ASP A 42 5.67 -26.46 -2.74
CA ASP A 42 4.88 -25.23 -3.00
C ASP A 42 4.16 -24.64 -1.78
N LYS A 43 3.93 -25.41 -0.71
CA LYS A 43 3.28 -24.93 0.53
C LYS A 43 4.27 -24.42 1.60
N ALA A 44 5.55 -24.77 1.51
CA ALA A 44 6.58 -24.28 2.43
C ALA A 44 6.97 -22.81 2.16
N ILE A 45 6.60 -22.28 0.98
CA ILE A 45 6.79 -20.88 0.57
C ILE A 45 6.04 -19.89 1.50
N LEU A 46 4.97 -20.34 2.18
CA LEU A 46 4.20 -19.49 3.10
C LEU A 46 4.91 -19.20 4.43
N LEU A 47 5.78 -20.11 4.89
CA LEU A 47 6.48 -19.98 6.18
C LEU A 47 7.50 -18.81 6.20
N PRO A 48 8.37 -18.62 5.18
CA PRO A 48 9.29 -17.47 5.14
C PRO A 48 8.57 -16.15 4.82
N LEU A 49 7.34 -16.19 4.29
CA LEU A 49 6.54 -14.99 4.03
C LEU A 49 6.07 -14.31 5.32
N LEU A 50 5.82 -15.08 6.38
CA LEU A 50 5.38 -14.56 7.69
C LEU A 50 6.35 -13.56 8.32
N PRO A 51 7.66 -13.86 8.48
CA PRO A 51 8.60 -12.91 9.05
C PRO A 51 8.82 -11.69 8.14
N ILE A 52 8.75 -11.85 6.82
CA ILE A 52 8.82 -10.72 5.87
C ILE A 52 7.60 -9.81 6.03
N ALA A 53 6.40 -10.38 6.12
CA ALA A 53 5.17 -9.64 6.35
C ALA A 53 5.21 -8.93 7.72
N ALA A 54 5.67 -9.61 8.77
CA ALA A 54 5.85 -9.02 10.09
C ALA A 54 6.86 -7.86 10.08
N ALA A 55 8.02 -8.04 9.44
CA ALA A 55 9.01 -6.98 9.27
C ALA A 55 8.45 -5.80 8.46
N GLY A 56 7.67 -6.07 7.41
CA GLY A 56 6.97 -5.06 6.64
C GLY A 56 5.98 -4.25 7.49
N ILE A 57 5.14 -4.92 8.29
CA ILE A 57 4.21 -4.26 9.23
C ILE A 57 4.97 -3.41 10.24
N LEU A 58 6.06 -3.93 10.81
CA LEU A 58 6.89 -3.19 11.76
C LEU A 58 7.53 -1.95 11.13
N LEU A 59 8.02 -2.06 9.90
CA LEU A 59 8.54 -0.91 9.14
C LEU A 59 7.45 0.13 8.88
N LEU A 60 6.23 -0.29 8.53
CA LEU A 60 5.09 0.60 8.33
C LEU A 60 4.70 1.34 9.61
N LEU A 61 4.73 0.67 10.76
CA LEU A 61 4.46 1.27 12.06
C LEU A 61 5.51 2.31 12.46
N GLN A 62 6.78 2.11 12.08
CA GLN A 62 7.86 3.04 12.42
C GLN A 62 7.95 4.22 11.45
N SER A 63 7.64 4.01 10.17
CA SER A 63 7.80 5.02 9.13
C SER A 63 6.69 4.86 8.09
N PRO A 64 5.50 5.42 8.34
CA PRO A 64 4.36 5.34 7.41
C PRO A 64 4.70 5.87 6.02
N GLN A 65 5.64 6.81 5.91
CA GLN A 65 6.10 7.38 4.64
C GLN A 65 6.80 6.35 3.75
N LEU A 66 7.57 5.42 4.34
CA LEU A 66 8.17 4.31 3.59
C LEU A 66 7.09 3.37 3.06
N GLY A 67 5.96 3.27 3.74
CA GLY A 67 4.82 2.50 3.27
C GLY A 67 4.29 2.96 1.92
N ILE A 68 4.25 4.27 1.69
CA ILE A 68 3.77 4.84 0.43
C ILE A 68 4.77 4.57 -0.71
N ALA A 69 6.07 4.68 -0.46
CA ALA A 69 7.08 4.28 -1.43
C ALA A 69 7.03 2.77 -1.72
N ALA A 70 6.84 1.94 -0.67
CA ALA A 70 6.69 0.50 -0.79
C ALA A 70 5.42 0.12 -1.57
N MET A 71 4.32 0.88 -1.44
CA MET A 71 3.12 0.69 -2.25
C MET A 71 3.43 0.82 -3.74
N ILE A 72 4.18 1.86 -4.14
CA ILE A 72 4.58 2.08 -5.54
C ILE A 72 5.39 0.88 -6.02
N LEU A 73 6.47 0.53 -5.32
CA LEU A 73 7.34 -0.58 -5.71
C LEU A 73 6.58 -1.91 -5.76
N SER A 74 5.72 -2.18 -4.78
CA SER A 74 4.92 -3.40 -4.73
C SER A 74 3.95 -3.53 -5.92
N SER A 75 3.47 -2.41 -6.46
CA SER A 75 2.55 -2.41 -7.61
C SER A 75 3.19 -2.92 -8.91
N PHE A 76 4.53 -2.84 -8.98
CA PHE A 76 5.32 -3.25 -10.13
C PHE A 76 6.06 -4.57 -9.89
N LEU A 77 6.64 -4.75 -8.70
CA LEU A 77 7.56 -5.85 -8.42
C LEU A 77 6.86 -7.12 -7.94
N VAL A 78 5.66 -6.99 -7.34
CA VAL A 78 4.99 -8.12 -6.68
C VAL A 78 3.79 -8.54 -7.53
N PRO A 79 3.88 -9.65 -8.28
CA PRO A 79 2.79 -10.15 -9.13
C PRO A 79 1.72 -10.88 -8.29
N PHE A 80 1.33 -10.28 -7.17
CA PHE A 80 0.29 -10.80 -6.30
C PHE A 80 -1.05 -10.19 -6.67
N SER A 81 -2.00 -11.06 -6.99
CA SER A 81 -3.39 -10.69 -7.22
C SER A 81 -4.32 -11.66 -6.52
N LEU A 82 -5.14 -11.17 -5.60
CA LEU A 82 -6.19 -11.95 -4.97
C LEU A 82 -7.45 -11.87 -5.84
N GLY A 83 -7.93 -13.04 -6.29
CA GLY A 83 -9.14 -13.14 -7.10
C GLY A 83 -10.37 -12.91 -6.23
N THR A 84 -11.23 -11.99 -6.65
CA THR A 84 -12.47 -11.62 -5.93
C THR A 84 -13.69 -12.41 -6.39
N GLY A 85 -13.52 -13.38 -7.30
CA GLY A 85 -14.63 -14.06 -7.98
C GLY A 85 -15.27 -13.21 -9.09
N THR A 86 -14.69 -12.06 -9.43
CA THR A 86 -15.10 -11.18 -10.52
C THR A 86 -13.94 -10.96 -11.51
N GLN A 87 -14.15 -10.13 -12.54
CA GLN A 87 -13.11 -9.69 -13.46
C GLN A 87 -12.13 -8.68 -12.84
N THR A 88 -12.18 -8.43 -11.53
CA THR A 88 -11.25 -7.55 -10.81
C THR A 88 -10.31 -8.35 -9.92
N ARG A 89 -9.09 -7.84 -9.77
CA ARG A 89 -8.02 -8.45 -8.98
C ARG A 89 -7.59 -7.47 -7.90
N ILE A 90 -7.56 -7.89 -6.64
CA ILE A 90 -7.03 -7.06 -5.56
C ILE A 90 -5.51 -7.19 -5.58
N SER A 91 -4.82 -6.08 -5.84
CA SER A 91 -3.37 -6.03 -5.80
C SER A 91 -2.86 -5.94 -4.36
N ILE A 92 -1.62 -6.38 -4.13
CA ILE A 92 -0.94 -6.20 -2.84
C ILE A 92 -0.89 -4.72 -2.42
N THR A 93 -0.81 -3.81 -3.39
CA THR A 93 -0.81 -2.37 -3.16
C THR A 93 -2.08 -1.89 -2.45
N LEU A 94 -3.24 -2.44 -2.81
CA LEU A 94 -4.50 -2.12 -2.13
C LEU A 94 -4.51 -2.65 -0.71
N LEU A 95 -3.95 -3.84 -0.47
CA LEU A 95 -3.83 -4.40 0.89
C LEU A 95 -2.90 -3.56 1.77
N ILE A 96 -1.77 -3.13 1.23
CA ILE A 96 -0.84 -2.22 1.93
C ILE A 96 -1.53 -0.88 2.22
N LEU A 97 -2.31 -0.34 1.29
CA LEU A 97 -3.05 0.91 1.49
C LEU A 97 -4.08 0.78 2.62
N VAL A 98 -4.88 -0.28 2.62
CA VAL A 98 -5.87 -0.57 3.68
C VAL A 98 -5.16 -0.69 5.03
N LEU A 99 -4.02 -1.39 5.06
CA LEU A 99 -3.22 -1.54 6.27
C LEU A 99 -2.68 -0.19 6.77
N ILE A 100 -2.07 0.62 5.90
CA ILE A 100 -1.54 1.94 6.25
C ILE A 100 -2.65 2.85 6.78
N PHE A 101 -3.79 2.89 6.08
CA PHE A 101 -4.94 3.68 6.50
C PHE A 101 -5.51 3.21 7.85
N GLY A 102 -5.64 1.90 8.05
CA GLY A 102 -6.11 1.32 9.31
C GLY A 102 -5.16 1.62 10.47
N LEU A 103 -3.85 1.49 10.26
CA LEU A 103 -2.83 1.84 11.26
C LEU A 103 -2.86 3.33 11.60
N TRP A 104 -3.00 4.20 10.60
CA TRP A 104 -3.15 5.63 10.82
C TRP A 104 -4.41 5.98 11.61
N LEU A 105 -5.55 5.33 11.31
CA LEU A 105 -6.79 5.54 12.05
C LEU A 105 -6.67 5.04 13.50
N LEU A 106 -6.00 3.90 13.72
CA LEU A 106 -5.70 3.40 15.06
C LEU A 106 -4.79 4.36 15.83
N ASP A 107 -3.77 4.94 15.21
CA ASP A 107 -2.93 5.96 15.84
C ASP A 107 -3.76 7.19 16.25
N LEU A 108 -4.69 7.63 15.39
CA LEU A 108 -5.56 8.77 15.68
C LEU A 108 -6.45 8.50 16.91
N ILE A 109 -6.98 7.29 17.03
CA ILE A 109 -7.83 6.88 18.17
C ILE A 109 -7.01 6.65 19.44
N VAL A 110 -5.92 5.89 19.35
CA VAL A 110 -5.14 5.42 20.52
C VAL A 110 -4.21 6.49 21.04
N ARG A 111 -3.46 7.17 20.15
CA ARG A 111 -2.50 8.22 20.54
C ARG A 111 -3.15 9.60 20.66
N LYS A 112 -4.44 9.73 20.30
CA LYS A 112 -5.19 10.99 20.28
C LYS A 112 -4.47 12.06 19.47
N GLU A 113 -3.86 11.66 18.35
CA GLU A 113 -3.22 12.60 17.44
C GLU A 113 -4.25 13.62 16.93
N LYS A 114 -3.85 14.88 16.85
CA LYS A 114 -4.72 15.94 16.35
C LYS A 114 -4.83 15.81 14.84
N PHE A 115 -6.05 15.64 14.35
CA PHE A 115 -6.34 15.77 12.92
C PHE A 115 -6.11 17.22 12.48
N VAL A 116 -5.22 17.44 11.51
CA VAL A 116 -4.94 18.80 11.00
C VAL A 116 -5.86 19.09 9.84
N TYR A 117 -6.63 20.17 9.91
CA TYR A 117 -7.47 20.59 8.80
C TYR A 117 -6.62 21.10 7.63
N PHE A 118 -7.02 20.77 6.41
CA PHE A 118 -6.40 21.25 5.18
C PHE A 118 -7.46 21.63 4.13
N PRO A 119 -7.20 22.61 3.24
CA PRO A 119 -8.21 23.15 2.32
C PRO A 119 -8.83 22.11 1.38
N GLN A 120 -8.07 21.09 1.00
CA GLN A 120 -8.49 20.02 0.10
C GLN A 120 -9.46 19.02 0.75
N LEU A 121 -9.70 19.11 2.07
CA LEU A 121 -10.61 18.21 2.77
C LEU A 121 -12.05 18.33 2.26
N LEU A 122 -12.50 19.55 1.97
CA LEU A 122 -13.86 19.79 1.49
C LEU A 122 -14.12 19.13 0.11
N PRO A 123 -13.25 19.32 -0.91
CA PRO A 123 -13.31 18.55 -2.15
C PRO A 123 -13.33 17.02 -1.96
N LEU A 124 -12.54 16.47 -1.02
CA LEU A 124 -12.56 15.02 -0.74
C LEU A 124 -13.89 14.55 -0.19
N ILE A 125 -14.51 15.32 0.70
CA ILE A 125 -15.84 15.03 1.24
C ILE A 125 -16.87 15.05 0.10
N PHE A 126 -16.82 16.06 -0.79
CA PHE A 126 -17.70 16.10 -1.95
C PHE A 126 -17.48 14.89 -2.87
N LEU A 127 -16.23 14.51 -3.15
CA LEU A 127 -15.92 13.33 -3.94
C LEU A 127 -16.50 12.06 -3.30
N PHE A 128 -16.37 11.91 -1.98
CA PHE A 128 -16.96 10.79 -1.24
C PHE A 128 -18.48 10.75 -1.40
N VAL A 129 -19.15 11.87 -1.14
CA VAL A 129 -20.62 11.98 -1.21
C VAL A 129 -21.10 11.70 -2.63
N VAL A 130 -20.47 12.30 -3.64
CA VAL A 130 -20.82 12.07 -5.06
C VAL A 130 -20.60 10.61 -5.45
N ALA A 131 -19.50 9.97 -5.02
CA ALA A 131 -19.26 8.55 -5.31
C ALA A 131 -20.33 7.64 -4.68
N VAL A 132 -20.75 7.92 -3.43
CA VAL A 132 -21.82 7.18 -2.76
C VAL A 132 -23.17 7.40 -3.45
N LEU A 133 -23.51 8.65 -3.80
CA LEU A 133 -24.74 8.96 -4.52
C LEU A 133 -24.77 8.32 -5.92
N ALA A 134 -23.65 8.34 -6.64
CA ALA A 134 -23.52 7.67 -7.93
C ALA A 134 -23.69 6.16 -7.80
N PHE A 135 -23.13 5.54 -6.75
CA PHE A 135 -23.34 4.12 -6.46
C PHE A 135 -24.83 3.80 -6.17
N ILE A 136 -25.51 4.60 -5.34
CA ILE A 136 -26.94 4.41 -5.04
C ILE A 136 -27.77 4.57 -6.33
N SER A 137 -27.52 5.64 -7.08
CA SER A 137 -28.22 5.93 -8.34
C SER A 137 -27.99 4.82 -9.38
N GLY A 138 -26.76 4.30 -9.48
CA GLY A 138 -26.41 3.22 -10.42
C GLY A 138 -27.08 1.88 -10.12
N ASN A 139 -27.56 1.66 -8.89
CA ASN A 139 -28.32 0.47 -8.48
C ASN A 139 -29.84 0.64 -8.59
N THR A 140 -30.31 1.84 -8.94
CA THR A 140 -31.75 2.09 -9.12
C THR A 140 -32.16 1.62 -10.53
N PRO A 141 -33.23 0.81 -10.67
CA PRO A 141 -33.67 0.28 -11.96
C PRO A 141 -34.41 1.34 -12.77
N TRP A 142 -33.68 2.32 -13.30
CA TRP A 142 -34.22 3.39 -14.16
C TRP A 142 -34.85 2.85 -15.45
N PHE A 143 -34.34 1.73 -15.95
CA PHE A 143 -34.81 1.09 -17.18
C PHE A 143 -35.05 -0.40 -16.94
N SER A 144 -36.29 -0.84 -17.12
CA SER A 144 -36.70 -2.23 -16.87
C SER A 144 -36.02 -3.27 -17.76
N PHE A 145 -35.38 -2.84 -18.85
CA PHE A 145 -34.70 -3.70 -19.83
C PHE A 145 -33.17 -3.74 -19.66
N SER A 146 -32.59 -2.93 -18.78
CA SER A 146 -31.14 -2.88 -18.57
C SER A 146 -30.71 -3.78 -17.41
N GLN A 147 -29.67 -4.58 -17.62
CA GLN A 147 -29.07 -5.37 -16.54
C GLN A 147 -28.00 -4.53 -15.84
N HIS A 148 -28.13 -4.39 -14.52
CA HIS A 148 -27.10 -3.75 -13.72
C HIS A 148 -25.83 -4.60 -13.69
N ALA A 149 -24.67 -3.94 -13.59
CA ALA A 149 -23.43 -4.64 -13.32
C ALA A 149 -23.54 -5.40 -11.98
N PRO A 150 -22.87 -6.56 -11.83
CA PRO A 150 -22.85 -7.30 -10.57
C PRO A 150 -22.48 -6.40 -9.40
N LEU A 151 -23.21 -6.51 -8.28
CA LEU A 151 -23.03 -5.66 -7.10
C LEU A 151 -21.58 -5.67 -6.59
N THR A 152 -20.91 -6.82 -6.66
CA THR A 152 -19.50 -6.99 -6.30
C THR A 152 -18.56 -6.10 -7.12
N SER A 153 -18.80 -5.96 -8.43
CA SER A 153 -18.03 -5.05 -9.29
C SER A 153 -18.29 -3.59 -8.94
N GLN A 154 -19.55 -3.23 -8.63
CA GLN A 154 -19.90 -1.86 -8.24
C GLN A 154 -19.29 -1.47 -6.89
N ILE A 155 -19.31 -2.38 -5.90
CA ILE A 155 -18.63 -2.21 -4.62
C ILE A 155 -17.12 -2.08 -4.84
N GLY A 156 -16.54 -2.85 -5.76
CA GLY A 156 -15.15 -2.70 -6.16
C GLY A 156 -14.85 -1.30 -6.68
N GLY A 157 -15.69 -0.77 -7.58
CA GLY A 157 -15.58 0.59 -8.10
C GLY A 157 -15.68 1.66 -7.01
N LEU A 158 -16.69 1.58 -6.13
CA LEU A 158 -16.83 2.49 -4.99
C LEU A 158 -15.61 2.42 -4.05
N SER A 159 -15.09 1.21 -3.80
CA SER A 159 -13.92 1.00 -2.94
C SER A 159 -12.68 1.70 -3.49
N VAL A 160 -12.49 1.76 -4.81
CA VAL A 160 -11.36 2.50 -5.41
C VAL A 160 -11.43 3.99 -5.08
N PHE A 161 -12.62 4.61 -5.13
CA PHE A 161 -12.79 6.01 -4.74
C PHE A 161 -12.54 6.23 -3.25
N ILE A 162 -13.12 5.39 -2.39
CA ILE A 162 -12.93 5.47 -0.93
C ILE A 162 -11.46 5.29 -0.56
N LEU A 163 -10.78 4.30 -1.13
CA LEU A 163 -9.36 4.05 -0.89
C LEU A 163 -8.48 5.18 -1.45
N SER A 164 -8.84 5.80 -2.56
CA SER A 164 -8.13 6.97 -3.08
C SER A 164 -8.23 8.16 -2.12
N ILE A 165 -9.42 8.40 -1.56
CA ILE A 165 -9.64 9.42 -0.51
C ILE A 165 -8.82 9.09 0.74
N ALA A 166 -8.84 7.83 1.18
CA ALA A 166 -8.06 7.34 2.32
C ALA A 166 -6.55 7.55 2.10
N CYS A 167 -6.03 7.22 0.91
CA CYS A 167 -4.64 7.43 0.53
C CYS A 167 -4.26 8.91 0.63
N PHE A 168 -5.09 9.79 0.05
CA PHE A 168 -4.86 11.23 0.11
C PHE A 168 -4.87 11.74 1.56
N LEU A 169 -5.83 11.32 2.38
CA LEU A 169 -5.90 11.70 3.79
C LEU A 169 -4.63 11.31 4.56
N VAL A 170 -4.15 10.07 4.38
CA VAL A 170 -2.90 9.62 5.03
C VAL A 170 -1.72 10.47 4.58
N ILE A 171 -1.59 10.70 3.27
CA ILE A 171 -0.50 11.51 2.69
C ILE A 171 -0.53 12.93 3.26
N SER A 172 -1.69 13.60 3.24
CA SER A 172 -1.83 14.98 3.72
C SER A 172 -1.54 15.11 5.22
N GLN A 173 -1.81 14.08 6.02
CA GLN A 173 -1.57 14.10 7.48
C GLN A 173 -0.16 13.67 7.87
N ARG A 174 0.52 12.85 7.06
CA ARG A 174 1.84 12.26 7.41
C ARG A 174 3.01 12.86 6.65
N ILE A 175 2.79 13.43 5.46
CA ILE A 175 3.84 13.97 4.58
C ILE A 175 3.86 15.49 4.63
N TRP A 176 4.72 16.03 5.49
CA TRP A 176 4.94 17.47 5.63
C TRP A 176 6.23 17.95 4.97
N LYS A 177 7.19 17.05 4.76
CA LYS A 177 8.51 17.38 4.22
C LYS A 177 8.55 17.14 2.71
N ILE A 178 9.04 18.14 1.97
CA ILE A 178 9.22 18.07 0.51
C ILE A 178 10.08 16.87 0.08
N LEU A 179 11.06 16.49 0.90
CA LEU A 179 11.94 15.34 0.64
C LEU A 179 11.14 14.04 0.41
N TRP A 180 10.09 13.80 1.20
CA TRP A 180 9.30 12.58 1.06
C TRP A 180 8.45 12.60 -0.21
N LEU A 181 7.92 13.77 -0.59
CA LEU A 181 7.25 13.94 -1.87
C LEU A 181 8.22 13.68 -3.03
N GLN A 182 9.44 14.22 -2.96
CA GLN A 182 10.50 13.95 -3.92
C GLN A 182 10.83 12.45 -3.97
N ILE A 183 11.02 11.77 -2.84
CA ILE A 183 11.32 10.33 -2.81
C ILE A 183 10.21 9.52 -3.48
N ILE A 184 8.95 9.80 -3.17
CA ILE A 184 7.79 9.09 -3.75
C ILE A 184 7.75 9.31 -5.27
N THR A 185 7.89 10.56 -5.72
CA THR A 185 7.91 10.89 -7.15
C THR A 185 9.10 10.25 -7.85
N TRP A 186 10.32 10.35 -7.31
CA TRP A 186 11.50 9.72 -7.90
C TRP A 186 11.40 8.20 -7.91
N THR A 187 10.80 7.58 -6.88
CA THR A 187 10.54 6.14 -6.86
C THR A 187 9.59 5.73 -7.98
N PHE A 188 8.52 6.49 -8.20
CA PHE A 188 7.60 6.28 -9.31
C PHE A 188 8.30 6.46 -10.67
N MET A 189 9.00 7.57 -10.88
CA MET A 189 9.70 7.88 -12.13
C MET A 189 10.79 6.86 -12.44
N PHE A 190 11.53 6.40 -11.43
CA PHE A 190 12.56 5.37 -11.59
C PHE A 190 11.94 4.02 -11.96
N ALA A 191 10.88 3.60 -11.26
CA ALA A 191 10.16 2.37 -11.59
C ALA A 191 9.55 2.43 -12.99
N ALA A 192 8.94 3.55 -13.38
CA ALA A 192 8.40 3.77 -14.71
C ALA A 192 9.49 3.75 -15.78
N GLY A 193 10.64 4.40 -15.52
CA GLY A 193 11.79 4.40 -16.42
C GLY A 193 12.33 2.99 -16.68
N ILE A 194 12.46 2.16 -15.63
CA ILE A 194 12.85 0.75 -15.79
C ILE A 194 11.86 0.01 -16.70
N LEU A 195 10.56 0.22 -16.52
CA LEU A 195 9.53 -0.42 -17.33
C LEU A 195 9.53 0.05 -18.79
N LEU A 196 9.82 1.32 -19.04
CA LEU A 196 9.98 1.85 -20.39
C LEU A 196 11.19 1.24 -21.08
N VAL A 197 12.33 1.13 -20.38
CA VAL A 197 13.54 0.50 -20.92
C VAL A 197 13.29 -0.98 -21.24
N ASP A 198 12.63 -1.72 -20.34
CA ASP A 198 12.26 -3.12 -20.56
C ASP A 198 11.37 -3.30 -21.81
N GLN A 199 10.45 -2.37 -22.06
CA GLN A 199 9.59 -2.40 -23.24
C GLN A 199 10.29 -2.00 -24.55
N LEU A 200 11.21 -1.05 -24.50
CA LEU A 200 11.95 -0.57 -25.67
C LEU A 200 13.00 -1.60 -26.14
N VAL A 201 13.61 -2.33 -25.21
CA VAL A 201 14.61 -3.35 -25.54
C VAL A 201 13.90 -4.67 -25.87
N ALA A 202 13.31 -4.74 -27.06
CA ALA A 202 12.68 -5.95 -27.59
C ALA A 202 13.58 -7.21 -27.55
N ALA A 203 14.91 -7.03 -27.52
CA ALA A 203 15.89 -8.10 -27.40
C ALA A 203 15.91 -8.82 -26.03
N VAL A 204 15.46 -8.18 -24.93
CA VAL A 204 15.46 -8.77 -23.57
C VAL A 204 14.23 -9.64 -23.30
N ARG A 205 13.16 -9.47 -24.10
CA ARG A 205 11.90 -10.25 -23.97
C ARG A 205 12.09 -11.76 -24.13
N HIS A 206 13.08 -12.21 -24.89
CA HIS A 206 13.32 -13.65 -25.10
C HIS A 206 13.90 -14.37 -23.87
N THR A 207 14.52 -13.63 -22.95
CA THR A 207 15.13 -14.22 -21.74
C THR A 207 14.14 -14.47 -20.60
N GLY A 208 12.88 -14.00 -20.70
CA GLY A 208 11.83 -14.26 -19.70
C GLY A 208 12.13 -13.80 -18.26
N MET A 209 13.26 -13.11 -18.05
CA MET A 209 13.87 -12.92 -16.73
C MET A 209 13.58 -11.55 -16.13
N PHE A 210 13.18 -10.56 -16.95
CA PHE A 210 12.85 -9.22 -16.47
C PHE A 210 11.33 -9.05 -16.40
N LEU A 211 10.85 -8.90 -15.16
CA LEU A 211 9.55 -8.37 -14.75
C LEU A 211 8.41 -8.67 -15.75
N GLN A 212 7.85 -9.88 -15.72
CA GLN A 212 6.56 -10.10 -16.40
C GLN A 212 5.55 -9.09 -15.84
N ILE A 213 5.24 -8.07 -16.65
CA ILE A 213 4.30 -7.00 -16.38
C ILE A 213 2.90 -7.62 -16.27
N ARG A 214 2.61 -8.20 -15.10
CA ARG A 214 1.27 -8.65 -14.71
C ARG A 214 0.63 -7.69 -13.70
N GLY A 215 1.39 -6.70 -13.23
CA GLY A 215 0.98 -5.66 -12.29
C GLY A 215 0.46 -4.38 -12.95
N ALA A 216 0.66 -3.23 -12.31
CA ALA A 216 0.03 -1.94 -12.58
C ALA A 216 0.29 -1.26 -13.95
N GLY A 217 0.58 -1.99 -15.03
CA GLY A 217 0.82 -1.46 -16.39
C GLY A 217 -0.46 -1.10 -17.17
N GLY A 218 -1.57 -0.84 -16.48
CA GLY A 218 -2.84 -0.45 -17.12
C GLY A 218 -2.80 0.97 -17.71
N SER A 219 -3.89 1.36 -18.40
CA SER A 219 -3.99 2.67 -19.06
C SER A 219 -3.68 3.86 -18.15
N MET A 220 -4.09 3.80 -16.88
CA MET A 220 -3.80 4.85 -15.90
C MET A 220 -2.29 5.09 -15.73
N PHE A 221 -1.47 4.05 -15.65
CA PHE A 221 -0.03 4.20 -15.49
C PHE A 221 0.58 5.01 -16.64
N TRP A 222 0.19 4.72 -17.87
CA TRP A 222 0.66 5.44 -19.06
C TRP A 222 0.27 6.92 -19.06
N THR A 223 -0.94 7.25 -18.60
CA THR A 223 -1.38 8.64 -18.45
C THR A 223 -0.50 9.44 -17.48
N TRP A 224 0.10 8.79 -16.48
CA TRP A 224 0.95 9.45 -15.48
C TRP A 224 2.43 9.54 -15.89
N VAL A 225 2.85 8.79 -16.90
CA VAL A 225 4.25 8.75 -17.36
C VAL A 225 4.52 9.76 -18.49
N VAL A 226 3.50 10.06 -19.30
CA VAL A 226 3.57 11.04 -20.40
C VAL A 226 3.40 12.45 -19.86
#